data_AF-A0A1Y2QK94-F1
#
_entry.id   AF-A0A1Y2QK94-F1
#
_cell.length_a   1.000
_cell.length_b   1.000
_cell.length_c   1.000
_cell.angle_alpha   90.00
_cell.angle_beta   90.00
_cell.angle_gamma   90.00
#
_symmetry.space_group_name_H-M   'P 1'
#
loop_
_entity.id
_entity.type
_entity.pdbx_description
1 polymer ?
#
loop_
_entity_poly.entity_id
_entity_poly.type
_entity_poly.pdbx_seq_one_letter_code
_entity_poly.pdbx_strand_id
1 'polypeptide(L)'
;MLADALVMLLAPAVLAGPQAHIGYPPGQLPYLAGILILGVGAFLTRGLAAMGCAVLTAFLGGAIASHARIGEALSLPVLICGMLGVLLWAGWLMREAVTEAPGTAS
;
A
#
# COMPACT_ATOMS: atom_id res chain seq x y z
N MET A 1 1.35 5.41 -0.87
CA MET A 1 0.12 4.79 -1.40
C MET A 1 -0.58 5.70 -2.40
N LEU A 2 -1.25 6.79 -2.00
CA LEU A 2 -1.88 7.70 -2.97
C LEU A 2 -0.88 8.37 -3.93
N ALA A 3 0.24 8.88 -3.40
CA ALA A 3 1.29 9.46 -4.24
C ALA A 3 1.84 8.46 -5.27
N ASP A 4 1.94 7.19 -4.88
CA ASP A 4 2.40 6.10 -5.75
C ASP A 4 1.40 5.83 -6.88
N ALA A 5 0.12 5.67 -6.54
CA ALA A 5 -0.97 5.54 -7.51
C ALA A 5 -1.05 6.74 -8.48
N LEU A 6 -0.77 7.95 -7.99
CA LEU A 6 -0.74 9.15 -8.81
C LEU A 6 0.38 9.11 -9.84
N VAL A 7 1.59 8.71 -9.44
CA VAL A 7 2.74 8.55 -10.36
C VAL A 7 2.44 7.45 -11.39
N MET A 8 1.83 6.35 -10.96
CA MET A 8 1.41 5.25 -11.85
C MET A 8 0.44 5.69 -12.94
N LEU A 9 -0.46 6.64 -12.65
CA LEU A 9 -1.46 7.14 -13.60
C LEU A 9 -0.95 8.31 -14.43
N LEU A 10 -0.26 9.27 -13.82
CA LEU A 10 0.12 10.53 -14.46
C LEU A 10 1.50 10.48 -15.13
N ALA A 11 2.39 9.60 -14.67
CA ALA A 11 3.75 9.51 -15.15
C ALA A 11 4.22 8.05 -15.34
N PRO A 12 3.47 7.18 -16.05
CA PRO A 12 3.82 5.78 -16.23
C PRO A 12 5.18 5.58 -16.92
N ALA A 13 5.62 6.53 -17.75
CA ALA A 13 6.92 6.51 -18.41
C ALA A 13 8.10 6.57 -17.43
N VAL A 14 7.95 7.28 -16.30
CA VAL A 14 8.99 7.36 -15.25
C VAL A 14 9.22 5.98 -14.60
N LEU A 15 8.18 5.15 -14.59
CA LEU A 15 8.20 3.82 -13.99
C LEU A 15 8.49 2.72 -15.01
N ALA A 16 8.71 3.03 -16.29
CA ALA A 16 8.94 2.03 -17.33
C ALA A 16 10.25 1.25 -17.10
N GLY A 17 11.34 1.95 -16.75
CA GLY A 17 12.63 1.33 -16.40
C GLY A 17 12.53 0.44 -15.15
N PRO A 18 12.07 0.97 -14.00
CA PRO A 18 11.85 0.19 -12.79
C PRO A 18 10.97 -1.04 -12.99
N GLN A 19 9.88 -0.94 -13.77
CA GLN A 19 9.00 -2.08 -14.06
C GLN A 19 9.65 -3.15 -14.92
N ALA A 20 10.39 -2.74 -15.95
CA ALA A 20 11.12 -3.69 -16.78
C ALA A 20 12.15 -4.46 -15.94
N HIS A 21 12.81 -3.78 -15.00
CA HIS A 21 13.78 -4.38 -14.07
C HIS A 21 13.17 -5.45 -13.16
N ILE A 22 11.98 -5.20 -12.60
CA ILE A 22 11.24 -6.19 -11.79
C ILE A 22 10.54 -7.27 -12.65
N GLY A 23 10.54 -7.10 -13.97
CA GLY A 23 9.96 -8.03 -14.94
C GLY A 23 8.45 -7.94 -15.11
N TYR A 24 7.86 -6.76 -14.83
CA TYR A 24 6.43 -6.52 -15.03
C TYR A 24 6.15 -5.99 -16.45
N PRO A 25 5.11 -6.50 -17.14
CA PRO A 25 4.76 -6.07 -18.49
C PRO A 25 4.26 -4.62 -18.52
N PRO A 26 4.49 -3.91 -19.65
CA PRO A 26 3.99 -2.56 -19.82
C PRO A 26 2.45 -2.55 -19.81
N GLY A 27 1.86 -1.59 -19.09
CA GLY A 27 0.40 -1.42 -18.99
C GLY A 27 -0.23 -1.99 -17.70
N GLN A 28 0.57 -2.55 -16.78
CA GLN A 28 0.04 -3.05 -15.51
C GLN A 28 -0.16 -1.95 -14.44
N LEU A 29 0.51 -0.80 -14.58
CA LEU A 29 0.42 0.31 -13.61
C LEU A 29 -0.99 0.82 -13.33
N PRO A 30 -1.87 1.05 -14.33
CA PRO A 30 -3.19 1.58 -14.06
C PRO A 30 -4.02 0.64 -13.16
N TYR A 31 -3.82 -0.68 -13.29
CA TYR A 31 -4.49 -1.66 -12.43
C TYR A 31 -3.94 -1.62 -11.00
N LEU A 32 -2.62 -1.53 -10.84
CA LEU A 32 -1.95 -1.37 -9.54
C LEU A 32 -2.40 -0.07 -8.85
N ALA A 33 -2.49 1.04 -9.60
CA ALA A 33 -3.02 2.31 -9.12
C ALA A 33 -4.48 2.18 -8.67
N GLY A 34 -5.31 1.46 -9.42
CA GLY A 34 -6.70 1.18 -9.05
C GLY A 34 -6.81 0.46 -7.70
N ILE A 35 -6.01 -0.60 -7.49
CA ILE A 35 -5.95 -1.34 -6.22
C ILE A 35 -5.56 -0.41 -5.07
N LEU A 36 -4.54 0.44 -5.27
CA LEU A 36 -4.09 1.40 -4.26
C LEU A 36 -5.17 2.43 -3.91
N ILE A 37 -5.85 2.98 -4.92
CA ILE A 37 -6.93 3.96 -4.72
C ILE A 37 -8.09 3.32 -3.96
N LEU A 38 -8.51 2.11 -4.34
CA LEU A 38 -9.56 1.37 -3.64
C LEU A 38 -9.15 1.03 -2.21
N GLY A 39 -7.91 0.57 -2.00
CA GLY A 39 -7.37 0.25 -0.68
C GLY A 39 -7.33 1.48 0.23
N VAL A 40 -6.88 2.64 -0.28
CA VAL A 40 -6.88 3.89 0.50
C VAL A 40 -8.31 4.37 0.77
N GLY A 41 -9.21 4.31 -0.21
CA GLY A 41 -10.62 4.65 -0.03
C GLY A 41 -11.25 3.81 1.09
N ALA A 42 -11.06 2.49 1.05
CA ALA A 42 -11.50 1.57 2.09
C ALA A 42 -10.86 1.87 3.45
N PHE A 43 -9.56 2.18 3.50
CA PHE A 43 -8.86 2.50 4.75
C PHE A 43 -9.40 3.77 5.42
N LEU A 44 -9.77 4.76 4.61
CA LEU A 44 -10.33 6.02 5.10
C LEU A 44 -11.77 5.84 5.62
N THR A 45 -12.56 4.96 4.98
CA THR A 45 -13.92 4.62 5.40
C THR A 45 -13.92 3.81 6.69
N ARG A 46 -14.53 4.34 7.76
CA ARG A 46 -14.49 3.74 9.10
C ARG A 46 -14.91 2.27 9.15
N GLY A 47 -16.01 1.91 8.48
CA GLY A 47 -16.49 0.52 8.44
C GLY A 47 -15.64 -0.43 7.58
N LEU A 48 -14.74 0.09 6.75
CA LEU A 48 -13.90 -0.70 5.85
C LEU A 48 -12.40 -0.57 6.20
N ALA A 49 -12.05 0.10 7.29
CA ALA A 49 -10.67 0.47 7.60
C ALA A 49 -9.74 -0.75 7.69
N ALA A 50 -10.21 -1.82 8.34
CA ALA A 50 -9.51 -3.10 8.43
C ALA A 50 -9.27 -3.73 7.05
N MET A 51 -10.29 -3.72 6.17
CA MET A 51 -10.18 -4.26 4.82
C MET A 51 -9.23 -3.42 3.96
N GLY A 52 -9.30 -2.09 4.07
CA GLY A 52 -8.34 -1.20 3.42
C GLY A 52 -6.90 -1.44 3.89
N CYS A 53 -6.69 -1.64 5.19
CA CYS A 53 -5.39 -1.97 5.76
C CYS A 53 -4.87 -3.30 5.19
N ALA A 54 -5.72 -4.33 5.11
CA ALA A 54 -5.37 -5.62 4.52
C ALA A 54 -5.03 -5.51 3.02
N VAL A 55 -5.83 -4.80 2.23
CA VAL A 55 -5.60 -4.61 0.78
C VAL A 55 -4.29 -3.87 0.53
N LEU A 56 -4.06 -2.77 1.26
CA LEU A 56 -2.82 -2.02 1.12
C LEU A 56 -1.63 -2.88 1.55
N THR A 57 -1.65 -3.51 2.72
CA THR A 57 -0.52 -4.35 3.16
C THR A 57 -0.25 -5.54 2.24
N ALA A 58 -1.28 -6.14 1.62
CA ALA A 58 -1.11 -7.16 0.58
C ALA A 58 -0.38 -6.60 -0.65
N PHE A 59 -0.72 -5.38 -1.09
CA PHE A 59 -0.01 -4.70 -2.17
C PHE A 59 1.47 -4.47 -1.82
N LEU A 60 1.76 -3.94 -0.63
CA LEU A 60 3.15 -3.73 -0.18
C LEU A 60 3.92 -5.05 -0.08
N GLY A 61 3.28 -6.12 0.41
CA GLY A 61 3.87 -7.47 0.44
C GLY A 61 4.20 -8.01 -0.96
N GLY A 62 3.34 -7.76 -1.94
CA GLY A 62 3.62 -8.09 -3.35
C GLY A 62 4.81 -7.34 -3.93
N ALA A 63 4.98 -6.06 -3.59
CA ALA A 63 6.15 -5.28 -3.97
C ALA A 63 7.44 -5.84 -3.33
N ILE A 64 7.40 -6.17 -2.04
CA ILE A 64 8.52 -6.79 -1.34
C ILE A 64 8.89 -8.14 -1.98
N ALA A 65 7.90 -8.99 -2.27
CA ALA A 65 8.10 -10.27 -2.92
C ALA A 65 8.72 -10.12 -4.32
N SER A 66 8.32 -9.09 -5.06
CA SER A 66 8.86 -8.78 -6.39
C SER A 66 10.34 -8.42 -6.34
N HIS A 67 10.76 -7.58 -5.39
CA HIS A 67 12.17 -7.24 -5.18
C HIS A 67 12.97 -8.43 -4.60
N ALA A 68 12.40 -9.21 -3.69
CA ALA A 68 13.05 -10.39 -3.15
C ALA A 68 13.33 -11.44 -4.24
N ARG A 69 12.41 -11.62 -5.20
CA ARG A 69 12.57 -12.53 -6.35
C ARG A 69 13.80 -12.21 -7.21
N ILE A 70 14.15 -10.94 -7.35
CA ILE A 70 15.29 -10.47 -8.14
C ILE A 70 16.57 -10.28 -7.30
N GLY A 71 16.58 -10.74 -6.04
CA GLY A 71 17.75 -10.67 -5.15
C GLY A 71 17.91 -9.35 -4.39
N GLU A 72 16.92 -8.44 -4.47
CA GLU A 72 16.96 -7.10 -3.88
C GLU A 72 16.19 -7.02 -2.55
N ALA A 73 16.24 -8.08 -1.74
CA ALA A 73 15.41 -8.23 -0.54
C ALA A 73 15.67 -7.18 0.57
N LEU A 74 16.80 -6.47 0.54
CA LEU A 74 17.14 -5.41 1.50
C LEU A 74 17.28 -4.04 0.83
N SER A 75 16.71 -3.88 -0.35
CA SER A 75 16.70 -2.61 -1.07
C SER A 75 15.87 -1.56 -0.32
N LEU A 76 16.18 -0.28 -0.55
CA LEU A 76 15.44 0.84 0.05
C LEU A 76 13.91 0.76 -0.20
N PRO A 77 13.41 0.38 -1.40
CA PRO A 77 11.98 0.17 -1.63
C PRO A 77 11.36 -0.87 -0.70
N VAL A 78 12.06 -1.98 -0.41
CA VAL A 78 11.58 -3.03 0.50
C VAL A 78 11.45 -2.50 1.92
N LEU A 79 12.45 -1.75 2.40
CA LEU A 79 12.42 -1.14 3.73
C LEU A 79 11.28 -0.12 3.87
N ILE A 80 11.07 0.71 2.85
CA ILE A 80 9.95 1.66 2.80
C ILE A 80 8.62 0.92 2.80
N CYS A 81 8.48 -0.16 2.04
CA CYS A 81 7.27 -0.99 2.03
C CYS A 81 7.01 -1.61 3.41
N GLY A 82 8.02 -2.18 4.06
CA GLY A 82 7.90 -2.74 5.41
C GLY A 82 7.43 -1.68 6.42
N MET A 83 8.08 -0.52 6.43
CA MET A 83 7.73 0.60 7.32
C MET A 83 6.30 1.08 7.09
N LEU A 84 5.90 1.31 5.84
CA LEU A 84 4.53 1.75 5.52
C LEU A 84 3.47 0.71 5.91
N GLY A 85 3.78 -0.58 5.80
CA GLY A 85 2.91 -1.66 6.27
C GLY A 85 2.68 -1.59 7.79
N VAL A 86 3.75 -1.43 8.57
CA VAL A 86 3.66 -1.27 10.03
C VAL A 86 2.84 -0.02 10.39
N LEU A 87 3.07 1.09 9.70
CA LEU A 87 2.34 2.35 9.93
C LEU A 87 0.84 2.23 9.62
N LEU A 88 0.46 1.47 8.59
CA LEU A 88 -0.96 1.21 8.27
C LEU A 88 -1.67 0.46 9.41
N TRP A 89 -1.06 -0.62 9.91
CA TRP A 89 -1.61 -1.38 11.03
C TRP A 89 -1.65 -0.54 12.31
N ALA A 90 -0.57 0.18 12.62
CA ALA A 90 -0.53 1.07 13.78
C ALA A 90 -1.63 2.14 13.72
N GLY A 91 -1.80 2.79 12.56
CA GLY A 91 -2.83 3.80 12.35
C GLY A 91 -4.27 3.26 12.49
N TRP A 92 -4.53 2.04 12.01
CA TRP A 92 -5.82 1.39 12.21
C TRP A 92 -6.06 1.02 13.67
N LEU A 93 -5.10 0.38 14.34
CA LEU A 93 -5.21 0.00 15.75
C LEU A 93 -5.44 1.22 16.66
N MET A 94 -4.73 2.32 16.42
CA MET A 94 -4.96 3.58 17.14
C MET A 94 -6.37 4.13 16.91
N ARG A 95 -6.90 4.02 15.69
CA ARG A 95 -8.27 4.46 15.36
C ARG A 95 -9.32 3.63 16.09
N GLU A 96 -9.15 2.30 16.17
CA GLU A 96 -10.04 1.42 16.93
C GLU A 96 -9.96 1.73 18.43
N ALA A 97 -8.75 1.84 18.99
CA ALA A 97 -8.54 2.12 20.41
C ALA A 97 -9.15 3.45 20.87
N VAL A 98 -9.07 4.50 20.03
CA VAL A 98 -9.74 5.79 20.30
C VAL A 98 -11.26 5.65 20.32
N THR A 99 -11.80 4.74 19.51
CA THR A 99 -13.25 4.49 19.44
C THR A 99 -13.76 3.71 20.65
N GLU A 100 -12.93 2.84 21.23
CA GLU A 100 -13.24 2.01 22.39
C GLU A 100 -13.06 2.72 23.74
N ALA A 101 -12.60 3.98 23.76
CA ALA A 101 -12.41 4.73 24.99
C ALA A 101 -13.74 4.83 25.79
N PRO A 102 -13.73 4.47 27.10
CA PRO A 102 -14.96 4.41 27.90
C PRO A 102 -15.47 5.83 28.17
N GLY A 103 -16.43 6.28 27.36
CA GLY A 103 -16.97 7.64 27.42
C GLY A 103 -18.42 7.84 26.99
N THR A 104 -19.20 6.79 26.69
CA THR A 104 -20.66 6.93 26.42
C THR A 104 -21.47 5.72 26.91
N ALA A 105 -21.25 5.33 28.16
CA ALA A 105 -22.23 4.58 28.94
C ALA A 105 -22.69 5.47 30.10
N SER A 106 -23.52 6.46 29.80
CA SER A 106 -24.35 7.21 30.75
C SER A 106 -25.54 7.80 30.03
#